data_AF-A0A1E5GV01-F1
#
_entry.id   AF-A0A1E5GV01-F1
#
_cell.length_a   1.000
_cell.length_b   1.000
_cell.length_c   1.000
_cell.angle_alpha   90.00
_cell.angle_beta   90.00
_cell.angle_gamma   90.00
#
_symmetry.space_group_name_H-M   'P 1'
#
loop_
_entity.id
_entity.type
_entity.pdbx_description
1 polymer ?
#
loop_
_entity_poly.entity_id
_entity_poly.type
_entity_poly.pdbx_seq_one_letter_code
_entity_poly.pdbx_strand_id
1 'polypeptide(L)'
;MDLFSKTFLESLRVAIVQIVRDAVDSISRSNVAHVRYLKKNEAMKYVGGVNTKGFENLIAHGLKEIRIDGFLRYDKHDIDDLMEKYKI
;
A
#
# COMPACT_ATOMS: atom_id res chain seq x y z
N MET A 1 35.62 -22.79 -18.41
CA MET A 1 34.79 -21.75 -17.79
C MET A 1 35.70 -20.56 -17.54
N ASP A 2 35.73 -19.60 -18.46
CA ASP A 2 36.54 -18.40 -18.26
C ASP A 2 35.77 -17.43 -17.35
N LEU A 3 36.26 -17.27 -16.12
CA LEU A 3 35.66 -16.43 -15.08
C LEU A 3 35.56 -14.95 -15.48
N PHE A 4 36.30 -14.54 -16.51
CA PHE A 4 36.33 -13.16 -17.02
C PHE A 4 35.88 -13.08 -18.48
N SER A 5 35.27 -14.14 -19.01
CA SER A 5 34.67 -14.07 -20.34
C SER A 5 33.57 -13.00 -20.36
N LYS A 6 33.46 -12.27 -21.46
CA LYS A 6 32.41 -11.26 -21.64
C LYS A 6 31.01 -11.83 -21.39
N THR A 7 30.79 -13.07 -21.80
CA THR A 7 29.53 -13.80 -21.61
C THR A 7 29.25 -14.07 -20.13
N PHE A 8 30.26 -14.39 -19.32
CA PHE A 8 30.10 -14.55 -17.88
C PHE A 8 29.82 -13.21 -17.17
N LEU A 9 30.50 -12.14 -17.56
CA LEU A 9 30.26 -10.81 -16.99
C LEU A 9 28.86 -10.28 -17.33
N GLU A 10 28.38 -10.56 -18.55
CA GLU A 10 27.02 -10.22 -18.97
C GLU A 10 25.97 -11.02 -18.20
N SER A 11 26.15 -12.34 -18.04
CA SER A 11 25.21 -13.16 -17.28
C SER A 11 25.20 -12.80 -15.79
N LEU A 12 26.36 -12.49 -15.20
CA LEU A 12 26.47 -11.99 -13.84
C LEU A 12 25.74 -10.65 -13.66
N ARG A 13 25.91 -9.72 -14.60
CA ARG A 13 25.21 -8.43 -14.57
C ARG A 13 23.69 -8.62 -14.61
N VAL A 14 23.20 -9.49 -15.49
CA VAL A 14 21.76 -9.80 -15.59
C VAL A 14 21.24 -10.39 -14.28
N ALA A 15 21.97 -11.35 -13.69
CA ALA A 15 21.60 -11.97 -12.43
C ALA A 15 21.53 -10.95 -11.27
N ILE A 16 22.50 -10.03 -11.17
CA ILE A 16 22.50 -8.97 -10.15
C ILE A 16 21.29 -8.05 -10.32
N VAL A 17 21.01 -7.59 -11.55
CA VAL A 17 19.86 -6.72 -11.82
C VAL A 17 18.55 -7.41 -11.48
N GLN A 18 18.44 -8.71 -11.77
CA GLN A 18 17.26 -9.52 -11.44
C GLN A 18 17.04 -9.58 -9.92
N ILE A 19 18.09 -9.92 -9.15
CA ILE A 19 18.02 -10.00 -7.69
C ILE A 19 17.62 -8.65 -7.08
N VAL A 20 18.19 -7.55 -7.58
CA VAL A 20 17.86 -6.20 -7.09
C VAL A 20 16.39 -5.86 -7.39
N ARG A 21 15.89 -6.18 -8.58
CA ARG A 21 14.47 -5.98 -8.93
C ARG A 21 13.56 -6.80 -8.01
N ASP A 22 13.86 -8.08 -7.83
CA ASP A 22 13.04 -8.97 -7.00
C ASP A 22 13.00 -8.49 -5.54
N ALA A 23 14.13 -8.01 -5.01
CA ALA A 23 14.21 -7.42 -3.68
C ALA A 23 13.38 -6.13 -3.56
N VAL A 24 13.49 -5.21 -4.53
CA VAL A 24 12.71 -3.96 -4.56
C VAL A 24 11.21 -4.24 -4.68
N ASP A 25 10.82 -5.19 -5.53
CA ASP A 25 9.42 -5.59 -5.68
C ASP A 25 8.89 -6.28 -4.42
N SER A 26 9.74 -7.03 -3.70
CA SER A 26 9.38 -7.64 -2.42
C SER A 26 9.11 -6.58 -1.35
N ILE A 27 9.99 -5.58 -1.22
CA ILE A 27 9.82 -4.44 -0.31
C ILE A 27 8.57 -3.62 -0.66
N SER A 28 8.34 -3.41 -1.94
CA SER A 28 7.15 -2.69 -2.42
C SER A 28 5.86 -3.45 -2.08
N ARG A 29 5.86 -4.78 -2.22
CA ARG A 29 4.71 -5.64 -1.87
C ARG A 29 4.49 -5.77 -0.36
N SER A 30 5.55 -5.85 0.44
CA SER A 30 5.44 -5.89 1.91
C SER A 30 4.86 -4.59 2.48
N ASN A 31 5.19 -3.45 1.87
CA ASN A 31 4.56 -2.18 2.24
C ASN A 31 3.06 -2.18 1.92
N VAL A 32 2.62 -2.74 0.79
CA VAL A 32 1.19 -2.79 0.41
C VAL A 32 0.37 -3.67 1.39
N ALA A 33 0.95 -4.76 1.90
CA ALA A 33 0.26 -5.66 2.84
C ALA A 33 0.11 -5.08 4.25
N HIS A 34 0.92 -4.10 4.65
CA HIS A 34 0.99 -3.59 6.02
C HIS A 34 0.68 -2.09 6.20
N VAL A 35 0.12 -1.41 5.19
CA VAL A 35 -0.35 -0.03 5.41
C VAL A 35 -1.64 -0.07 6.23
N ARG A 36 -1.50 -0.01 7.56
CA ARG A 36 -2.58 0.25 8.52
C ARG A 36 -3.33 1.55 8.21
N TYR A 37 -2.60 2.52 7.66
CA TYR A 37 -3.06 3.89 7.44
C TYR A 37 -3.25 4.22 5.97
N LEU A 38 -4.48 4.24 5.51
CA LEU A 38 -4.85 4.46 4.11
C LEU A 38 -4.94 5.94 3.76
N LYS A 39 -4.59 6.29 2.52
CA LYS A 39 -4.96 7.60 1.92
C LYS A 39 -6.46 7.67 1.67
N LYS A 40 -7.04 8.87 1.51
CA LYS A 40 -8.47 9.04 1.19
C LYS A 40 -8.93 8.16 0.02
N ASN A 41 -8.20 8.17 -1.10
CA ASN A 41 -8.53 7.35 -2.27
C ASN A 41 -8.44 5.84 -2.02
N GLU A 42 -7.55 5.40 -1.13
CA GLU A 42 -7.38 3.99 -0.78
C GLU A 42 -8.47 3.55 0.20
N ALA A 43 -8.79 4.38 1.19
CA ALA A 43 -9.88 4.17 2.14
C ALA A 43 -11.23 4.08 1.43
N MET A 44 -11.49 4.96 0.46
CA MET A 44 -12.71 4.92 -0.39
C MET A 44 -12.84 3.61 -1.16
N LYS A 45 -11.74 3.09 -1.70
CA LYS A 45 -11.71 1.79 -2.37
C LYS A 45 -11.91 0.64 -1.38
N TYR A 46 -11.33 0.76 -0.20
CA TYR A 46 -11.37 -0.25 0.86
C TYR A 46 -12.81 -0.49 1.37
N VAL A 47 -13.60 0.57 1.56
CA VAL A 47 -15.01 0.48 1.99
C VAL A 47 -16.00 0.07 0.88
N GLY A 48 -15.53 -0.54 -0.21
CA GLY A 48 -16.39 -1.00 -1.32
C GLY A 48 -16.53 -0.02 -2.49
N GLY A 49 -15.67 1.00 -2.59
CA GLY A 49 -15.63 1.90 -3.76
C GLY A 49 -16.69 3.01 -3.72
N VAL A 50 -16.95 3.58 -2.54
CA VAL A 50 -17.89 4.71 -2.39
C VAL A 50 -17.39 5.97 -3.08
N ASN A 51 -18.32 6.84 -3.49
CA ASN A 51 -17.99 8.16 -4.02
C ASN A 51 -17.58 9.14 -2.90
N THR A 52 -17.05 10.30 -3.26
CA THR A 52 -16.51 11.28 -2.29
C THR A 52 -17.54 11.70 -1.24
N LYS A 53 -18.79 11.90 -1.66
CA LYS A 53 -19.90 12.30 -0.77
C LYS A 53 -20.26 11.19 0.22
N GLY A 54 -20.26 9.94 -0.23
CA GLY A 54 -20.46 8.77 0.62
C GLY A 54 -19.35 8.63 1.65
N PHE A 55 -18.10 8.89 1.26
CA PHE A 55 -16.97 8.87 2.19
C PHE A 55 -17.00 10.03 3.20
N GLU A 56 -17.41 11.23 2.79
CA GLU A 56 -17.59 12.37 3.69
C GLU A 56 -18.69 12.11 4.73
N ASN A 57 -19.74 11.37 4.36
CA ASN A 57 -20.72 10.91 5.33
C ASN A 57 -20.07 10.00 6.38
N LEU A 58 -19.17 9.06 6.01
CA LEU A 58 -18.47 8.22 6.99
C LEU A 58 -17.64 9.05 7.98
N ILE A 59 -16.98 10.11 7.50
CA ILE A 59 -16.26 11.06 8.36
C ILE A 59 -17.23 11.78 9.31
N ALA A 60 -18.35 12.28 8.79
CA ALA A 60 -19.39 12.91 9.61
C ALA A 60 -20.01 11.95 10.64
N HIS A 61 -20.03 10.65 10.38
CA HIS A 61 -20.56 9.62 11.26
C HIS A 61 -19.52 9.09 12.28
N GLY A 62 -18.29 9.62 12.26
CA GLY A 62 -17.28 9.38 13.27
C GLY A 62 -15.98 8.72 12.80
N LEU A 63 -15.76 8.56 11.49
CA LEU A 63 -14.46 8.09 10.99
C LEU A 63 -13.36 9.11 11.35
N LYS A 64 -12.32 8.66 12.06
CA LYS A 64 -11.24 9.54 12.51
C LYS A 64 -10.29 9.89 11.37
N GLU A 65 -9.90 11.15 11.32
CA GLU A 65 -8.87 11.66 10.42
C GLU A 65 -7.53 11.77 11.17
N ILE A 66 -6.56 10.95 10.78
CA ILE A 66 -5.24 10.91 11.41
C ILE A 66 -4.26 11.68 10.53
N ARG A 67 -3.38 12.48 11.14
CA ARG A 67 -2.25 13.11 10.43
C ARG A 67 -0.95 12.37 10.74
N ILE A 68 -0.31 11.84 9.69
CA ILE A 68 1.00 11.19 9.76
C ILE A 68 1.91 11.92 8.77
N ASP A 69 3.03 12.46 9.25
CA ASP A 69 3.99 13.25 8.46
C ASP A 69 3.34 14.41 7.69
N GLY A 70 2.33 15.06 8.28
CA GLY A 70 1.59 16.17 7.67
C GLY A 70 0.53 15.75 6.64
N PHE A 71 0.40 14.45 6.33
CA PHE A 71 -0.62 13.94 5.41
C PHE A 71 -1.80 13.33 6.15
N LEU A 72 -3.01 13.55 5.63
CA LEU A 72 -4.22 12.89 6.10
C LEU A 72 -4.21 11.38 5.76
N ARG A 73 -4.59 10.58 6.74
CA ARG A 73 -4.65 9.13 6.72
C ARG A 73 -5.83 8.61 7.53
N TYR A 74 -6.29 7.41 7.20
CA TYR A 74 -7.42 6.72 7.83
C TYR A 74 -6.97 5.34 8.28
N ASP A 75 -7.20 4.96 9.54
CA ASP A 75 -6.86 3.63 10.05
C ASP A 75 -7.87 2.59 9.55
N LYS A 76 -7.38 1.46 9.03
CA LYS A 76 -8.24 0.34 8.61
C LYS A 76 -9.12 -0.17 9.74
N HIS A 77 -8.61 -0.24 10.97
CA HIS A 77 -9.39 -0.73 12.11
C HIS A 77 -10.54 0.21 12.45
N ASP A 78 -10.30 1.53 12.46
CA ASP A 78 -11.38 2.50 12.69
C ASP A 78 -12.43 2.44 11.58
N ILE A 79 -12.03 2.13 10.33
CA ILE A 79 -12.97 1.90 9.23
C ILE A 79 -13.80 0.64 9.47
N ASP A 80 -13.17 -0.48 9.78
CA ASP A 80 -13.85 -1.77 10.01
C ASP A 80 -14.84 -1.66 11.18
N ASP A 81 -14.42 -1.05 12.30
CA ASP A 81 -15.26 -0.80 13.49
C ASP A 81 -16.49 0.05 13.14
N LEU A 82 -16.31 1.07 12.29
CA LEU A 82 -17.40 1.94 11.85
C LEU A 82 -18.37 1.18 10.94
N MET A 83 -17.84 0.43 9.97
CA MET A 83 -18.65 -0.36 9.05
C MET A 83 -19.48 -1.42 9.79
N GLU A 84 -18.88 -2.11 10.77
CA GLU A 84 -19.58 -3.06 11.63
C GLU A 84 -20.68 -2.38 12.45
N LYS A 85 -20.39 -1.23 13.05
CA LYS A 85 -21.35 -0.47 13.85
C LYS A 85 -22.58 -0.04 13.05
N TYR A 86 -22.41 0.34 11.79
CA TYR A 86 -23.50 0.81 10.93
C TYR A 86 -24.09 -0.30 10.02
N LYS A 87 -23.58 -1.54 10.11
CA LYS A 87 -23.97 -2.69 9.26
C LYS A 87 -23.96 -2.36 7.75
N ILE A 88 -22.94 -1.65 7.31
CA ILE A 88 -22.74 -1.28 5.89
C ILE A 88 -21.97 -2.37 5.18
#